data_AF-A0A7V9UM63-F1
#
_entry.id   AF-A0A7V9UM63-F1
#
_cell.length_a   1.000
_cell.length_b   1.000
_cell.length_c   1.000
_cell.angle_alpha   90.00
_cell.angle_beta   90.00
_cell.angle_gamma   90.00
#
_symmetry.space_group_name_H-M   'P 1'
#
loop_
_entity.id
_entity.type
_entity.pdbx_description
1 polymer ?
#
loop_
_entity_poly.entity_id
_entity_poly.type
_entity_poly.pdbx_seq_one_letter_code
_entity_poly.pdbx_strand_id
1 'polypeptide(L)'
;MAKVNIKPTNLIAVLCCLCSVLFLEGCSYQEALSGKHEGTVESHQLTINKPCSLFTENTIRIETSPGQTKYQYTCGNTRVFIVLKNEELTVNEKSYGKLKDGDSIVFDHGKVLINSKEVQEVASN
;
A
#
# COMPACT_ATOMS: atom_id res chain seq x y z
N MET A 1 32.83 45.24 -33.87
CA MET A 1 32.29 45.09 -32.50
C MET A 1 31.04 45.95 -32.37
N ALA A 2 29.85 45.34 -32.38
CA ALA A 2 28.59 46.08 -32.29
C ALA A 2 28.27 46.39 -30.82
N LYS A 3 28.11 47.68 -30.49
CA LYS A 3 27.75 48.14 -29.15
C LYS A 3 26.23 48.26 -29.09
N VAL A 4 25.56 47.26 -28.51
CA VAL A 4 24.10 47.25 -28.34
C VAL A 4 23.73 48.25 -27.25
N ASN A 5 22.96 49.28 -27.61
CA ASN A 5 22.51 50.33 -26.70
C ASN A 5 21.08 50.01 -26.22
N ILE A 6 20.99 49.39 -25.05
CA ILE A 6 19.71 48.98 -24.45
C ILE A 6 19.18 50.14 -23.61
N LYS A 7 18.06 50.74 -24.02
CA LYS A 7 17.35 51.78 -23.26
C LYS A 7 16.84 51.21 -21.92
N PRO A 8 16.88 51.98 -20.82
CA PRO A 8 16.58 51.49 -19.46
C PRO A 8 15.13 50.99 -19.28
N THR A 9 14.20 51.42 -20.13
CA THR A 9 12.82 50.93 -20.16
C THR A 9 12.68 49.48 -20.65
N ASN A 10 13.63 48.99 -21.45
CA ASN A 10 13.62 47.61 -21.95
C ASN A 10 14.31 46.62 -20.99
N LEU A 11 15.14 47.13 -20.06
CA LEU A 11 15.82 46.30 -19.08
C LEU A 11 14.82 45.71 -18.06
N ILE A 12 13.82 46.49 -17.67
CA ILE A 12 12.76 46.09 -16.73
C ILE A 12 11.87 45.00 -17.33
N ALA A 13 11.51 45.13 -18.61
CA ALA A 13 10.72 44.12 -19.32
C ALA A 13 11.45 42.79 -19.49
N VAL A 14 12.77 42.83 -19.75
CA VAL A 14 13.61 41.63 -19.87
C VAL A 14 13.79 40.96 -18.49
N LEU A 15 13.94 41.74 -17.42
CA LEU A 15 14.07 41.21 -16.06
C LEU A 15 12.77 40.54 -15.57
N CYS A 16 11.60 41.12 -15.89
CA CYS A 16 10.29 40.53 -15.59
C CYS A 16 10.03 39.22 -16.35
N CYS A 17 10.48 39.10 -17.62
CA CYS A 17 10.35 37.86 -18.37
C CYS A 17 11.25 36.73 -17.85
N LEU A 18 12.41 37.06 -17.27
CA LEU A 18 13.35 36.07 -16.75
C LEU A 18 12.90 35.46 -15.40
N CYS A 19 12.12 36.20 -14.60
CA CYS A 19 11.59 35.71 -13.32
C CYS A 19 10.46 34.67 -13.48
N SER A 20 9.73 34.69 -14.60
CA SER A 20 8.58 33.79 -14.83
C SER A 20 8.98 32.34 -15.09
N VAL A 21 10.24 32.07 -15.45
CA VAL A 21 10.72 30.75 -15.86
C VAL A 21 11.24 29.93 -14.67
N LEU A 22 11.46 30.55 -13.51
CA LEU A 22 12.07 29.89 -12.33
C LEU A 22 11.07 29.28 -11.33
N PHE A 23 9.76 29.31 -11.61
CA PHE A 23 8.73 28.82 -10.67
C PHE A 23 8.08 27.49 -11.06
N LEU A 24 8.60 26.77 -12.06
CA LEU A 24 7.92 25.62 -12.65
C LEU A 24 8.61 24.28 -12.50
N GLU A 25 9.30 23.98 -11.38
CA GLU A 25 9.61 22.58 -11.03
C GLU A 25 9.45 22.34 -9.53
N GLY A 26 8.24 22.62 -9.05
CA GLY A 26 7.73 22.11 -7.78
C GLY A 26 6.61 21.10 -8.02
N CYS A 27 6.82 20.12 -8.92
CA CYS A 27 5.99 18.92 -8.88
C CYS A 27 6.30 18.22 -7.57
N SER A 28 5.56 18.56 -6.53
CA SER A 28 5.49 17.78 -5.30
C SER A 28 4.89 16.43 -5.69
N TYR A 29 5.77 15.53 -6.12
CA TYR A 29 5.47 14.14 -6.41
C TYR A 29 5.28 13.45 -5.06
N GLN A 30 4.17 13.77 -4.40
CA GLN A 30 3.71 13.05 -3.23
C GLN A 30 3.07 11.77 -3.77
N GLU A 31 3.90 10.81 -4.17
CA GLU A 31 3.43 9.44 -4.30
C GLU A 31 2.99 9.01 -2.91
N ALA A 32 1.67 8.98 -2.71
CA ALA A 32 1.08 8.19 -1.67
C ALA A 32 1.53 6.74 -1.92
N LEU A 33 2.61 6.34 -1.26
CA LEU A 33 3.09 4.97 -1.10
C LEU A 33 2.05 4.18 -0.29
N SER A 34 0.83 4.08 -0.80
CA SER A 34 -0.34 3.50 -0.14
C SER A 34 -1.18 2.79 -1.18
N GLY A 35 -0.54 1.89 -1.94
CA GLY A 35 -1.29 0.87 -2.62
C GLY A 35 -1.87 -0.10 -1.60
N LYS A 36 -3.05 -0.62 -1.89
CA LYS A 36 -3.70 -1.69 -1.14
C LYS A 36 -3.91 -2.84 -2.09
N HIS A 37 -3.85 -4.06 -1.59
CA HIS A 37 -4.30 -5.24 -2.30
C HIS A 37 -5.60 -5.72 -1.66
N GLU A 38 -6.66 -5.79 -2.46
CA GLU A 38 -7.97 -6.24 -2.01
C GLU A 38 -8.22 -7.65 -2.53
N GLY A 39 -8.84 -8.48 -1.70
CA GLY A 39 -9.20 -9.83 -2.04
C GLY A 39 -10.30 -10.36 -1.15
N THR A 40 -10.72 -11.59 -1.41
CA THR A 40 -11.70 -12.30 -0.59
C THR A 40 -11.12 -13.64 -0.19
N VAL A 41 -11.21 -13.95 1.11
CA VAL A 41 -10.89 -15.26 1.67
C VAL A 41 -12.18 -15.82 2.25
N GLU A 42 -12.72 -16.85 1.59
CA GLU A 42 -14.06 -17.39 1.88
C GLU A 42 -15.15 -16.30 1.88
N SER A 43 -15.79 -16.03 3.02
CA SER A 43 -16.83 -15.00 3.20
C SER A 43 -16.30 -13.64 3.67
N HIS A 44 -14.97 -13.51 3.86
CA HIS A 44 -14.34 -12.34 4.46
C HIS A 44 -13.63 -11.47 3.44
N GLN A 45 -13.79 -10.15 3.58
CA GLN A 45 -13.02 -9.18 2.82
C GLN A 45 -11.61 -9.08 3.41
N LEU A 46 -10.60 -9.23 2.55
CA LEU A 46 -9.20 -9.13 2.91
C LEU A 46 -8.60 -7.89 2.25
N THR A 47 -7.99 -7.02 3.04
CA THR A 47 -7.17 -5.90 2.57
C THR A 47 -5.74 -6.09 3.08
N ILE A 48 -4.77 -5.99 2.19
CA ILE A 48 -3.36 -6.00 2.53
C ILE A 48 -2.80 -4.64 2.14
N ASN A 49 -2.44 -3.82 3.12
CA ASN A 49 -1.71 -2.59 2.85
C ASN A 49 -0.33 -2.99 2.34
N LYS A 50 0.03 -2.48 1.15
CA LYS A 50 1.23 -2.92 0.45
C LYS A 50 2.46 -2.69 1.33
N PRO A 51 3.20 -3.74 1.71
CA PRO A 51 4.42 -3.59 2.49
C PRO A 51 5.61 -3.15 1.61
N CYS A 52 5.41 -3.01 0.29
CA CYS A 52 6.45 -2.65 -0.66
C CYS A 52 5.90 -1.77 -1.78
N SER A 53 6.74 -0.90 -2.36
CA SER A 53 6.28 0.16 -3.29
C SER A 53 6.62 -0.06 -4.76
N LEU A 54 7.78 -0.66 -5.06
CA LEU A 54 8.34 -0.76 -6.41
C LEU A 54 8.54 -2.20 -6.90
N PHE A 55 8.04 -3.19 -6.17
CA PHE A 55 8.26 -4.59 -6.51
C PHE A 55 7.00 -5.23 -7.10
N THR A 56 7.23 -6.24 -7.93
CA THR A 56 6.17 -7.10 -8.45
C THR A 56 5.41 -7.76 -7.31
N GLU A 57 4.09 -7.73 -7.42
CA GLU A 57 3.18 -8.40 -6.51
C GLU A 57 2.73 -9.73 -7.11
N ASN A 58 2.57 -10.73 -6.24
CA ASN A 58 1.98 -12.00 -6.61
C ASN A 58 1.03 -12.47 -5.51
N THR A 59 -0.10 -13.02 -5.92
CA THR A 59 -1.11 -13.57 -5.03
C THR A 59 -1.43 -15.00 -5.46
N ILE A 60 -1.35 -15.92 -4.52
CA ILE A 60 -1.70 -17.33 -4.74
C ILE A 60 -2.77 -17.72 -3.73
N ARG A 61 -3.92 -18.17 -4.23
CA ARG A 61 -4.98 -18.78 -3.42
C ARG A 61 -4.92 -20.29 -3.60
N ILE A 62 -4.83 -21.03 -2.49
CA ILE A 62 -4.74 -22.48 -2.47
C ILE A 62 -5.84 -23.01 -1.56
N GLU A 63 -6.83 -23.66 -2.15
CA GLU A 63 -7.83 -24.42 -1.41
C GLU A 63 -7.22 -25.78 -1.08
N THR A 64 -6.89 -26.00 0.20
CA THR A 64 -6.08 -27.16 0.61
C THR A 64 -6.95 -28.33 1.08
N SER A 65 -8.09 -28.03 1.69
CA SER A 65 -9.04 -29.00 2.27
C SER A 65 -10.41 -28.33 2.42
N PRO A 66 -11.51 -29.09 2.55
CA PRO A 66 -12.82 -28.50 2.84
C PRO A 66 -12.75 -27.71 4.15
N GLY A 67 -13.16 -26.43 4.08
CA GLY A 67 -13.08 -25.48 5.20
C GLY A 67 -11.67 -24.98 5.52
N GLN A 68 -10.69 -25.16 4.63
CA GLN A 68 -9.36 -24.55 4.73
C GLN A 68 -8.95 -23.83 3.44
N THR A 69 -8.86 -22.51 3.53
CA THR A 69 -8.33 -21.65 2.48
C THR A 69 -7.00 -21.06 2.89
N LYS A 70 -5.97 -21.23 2.04
CA LYS A 70 -4.67 -20.56 2.19
C LYS A 70 -4.53 -19.46 1.15
N TYR A 71 -4.01 -18.33 1.59
CA TYR A 71 -3.80 -17.15 0.78
C TYR A 71 -2.37 -16.67 1.01
N GLN A 72 -1.58 -16.63 -0.05
CA GLN A 72 -0.21 -16.14 0.01
C GLN A 72 -0.12 -14.87 -0.82
N TYR A 73 0.25 -13.77 -0.17
CA TYR A 73 0.59 -12.52 -0.82
C TYR A 73 2.10 -12.29 -0.77
N THR A 74 2.71 -11.95 -1.91
CA THR A 74 4.13 -11.68 -2.02
C THR A 74 4.36 -10.32 -2.66
N CYS A 75 5.20 -9.50 -2.05
CA CYS A 75 5.56 -8.16 -2.49
C CYS A 75 7.08 -8.00 -2.31
N GLY A 76 7.85 -8.11 -3.40
CA GLY A 76 9.31 -8.17 -3.32
C GLY A 76 9.80 -9.35 -2.47
N ASN A 77 10.53 -9.05 -1.38
CA ASN A 77 11.02 -10.05 -0.43
C ASN A 77 10.04 -10.35 0.72
N THR A 78 8.95 -9.59 0.85
CA THR A 78 7.95 -9.78 1.89
C THR A 78 6.92 -10.80 1.46
N ARG A 79 6.63 -11.76 2.32
CA ARG A 79 5.57 -12.76 2.14
C ARG A 79 4.61 -12.70 3.31
N VAL A 80 3.33 -12.71 3.01
CA VAL A 80 2.24 -12.76 3.99
C VAL A 80 1.43 -14.01 3.72
N PHE A 81 1.37 -14.90 4.70
CA PHE A 81 0.59 -16.14 4.65
C PHE A 81 -0.64 -15.99 5.52
N ILE A 82 -1.82 -16.00 4.90
CA ILE A 82 -3.09 -15.95 5.59
C ILE A 82 -3.75 -17.31 5.41
N VAL A 83 -4.13 -17.94 6.51
CA VAL A 83 -4.83 -19.23 6.51
C VAL A 83 -6.12 -19.03 7.27
N LEU A 84 -7.23 -19.40 6.63
CA LEU A 84 -8.52 -19.52 7.28
C LEU A 84 -8.85 -21.01 7.34
N LYS A 85 -9.06 -21.54 8.55
CA LYS A 85 -9.45 -22.94 8.75
C LYS A 85 -10.57 -23.00 9.78
N ASN A 86 -11.75 -23.47 9.37
CA ASN A 86 -12.93 -23.51 10.25
C ASN A 86 -13.15 -22.16 10.98
N GLU A 87 -13.12 -21.06 10.23
CA GLU A 87 -13.23 -19.67 10.71
C GLU A 87 -12.05 -19.17 11.57
N GLU A 88 -11.07 -20.00 11.91
CA GLU A 88 -9.89 -19.56 12.64
C GLU A 88 -8.89 -18.90 11.69
N LEU A 89 -8.57 -17.63 11.98
CA LEU A 89 -7.62 -16.84 11.22
C LEU A 89 -6.20 -17.05 11.76
N THR A 90 -5.30 -17.46 10.87
CA THR A 90 -3.85 -17.47 11.12
C THR A 90 -3.16 -16.56 10.11
N VAL A 91 -2.28 -15.67 10.58
CA VAL A 91 -1.44 -14.84 9.70
C VAL A 91 0.02 -15.04 10.08
N ASN A 92 0.85 -15.44 9.11
CA ASN A 92 2.26 -15.78 9.32
C ASN A 92 2.46 -16.73 10.51
N GLU A 93 1.70 -17.83 10.52
CA GLU A 93 1.76 -18.88 11.55
C GLU A 93 1.25 -18.46 12.95
N LYS A 94 0.78 -17.22 13.12
CA LYS A 94 0.20 -16.72 14.37
C LYS A 94 -1.33 -16.76 14.30
N SER A 95 -1.98 -17.36 15.29
CA SER A 95 -3.45 -17.37 15.38
C SER A 95 -3.98 -16.03 15.91
N TYR A 96 -5.07 -15.55 15.33
CA TYR A 96 -5.80 -14.35 15.75
C TYR A 96 -7.23 -14.69 16.19
N GLY A 97 -7.52 -15.98 16.35
CA GLY A 97 -8.81 -16.48 16.81
C GLY A 97 -9.84 -16.62 15.69
N LYS A 98 -11.09 -16.86 16.10
CA LYS A 98 -12.20 -17.10 15.17
C LYS A 98 -12.77 -15.79 14.63
N LEU A 99 -13.01 -15.77 13.33
CA LEU A 99 -13.75 -14.73 12.65
C LEU A 99 -15.25 -15.03 12.69
N LYS A 100 -16.06 -13.98 12.66
CA LYS A 100 -17.49 -14.07 12.39
C LYS A 100 -17.75 -13.78 10.92
N ASP A 101 -18.78 -14.40 10.37
CA ASP A 101 -19.20 -14.13 8.99
C ASP A 101 -19.30 -12.64 8.69
N GLY A 102 -18.68 -12.24 7.58
CA GLY A 102 -18.63 -10.85 7.14
C GLY A 102 -17.58 -9.97 7.82
N ASP A 103 -16.82 -10.49 8.79
CA ASP A 103 -15.69 -9.76 9.36
C ASP A 103 -14.70 -9.35 8.26
N SER A 104 -14.21 -8.12 8.36
CA SER A 104 -13.17 -7.58 7.49
C SER A 104 -11.79 -7.76 8.10
N ILE A 105 -10.85 -8.25 7.30
CA ILE A 105 -9.48 -8.55 7.69
C ILE A 105 -8.57 -7.53 7.01
N VAL A 106 -7.75 -6.82 7.79
CA VAL A 106 -6.70 -5.94 7.27
C VAL A 106 -5.35 -6.40 7.79
N PHE A 107 -4.42 -6.66 6.87
CA PHE A 107 -3.00 -6.79 7.20
C PHE A 107 -2.29 -5.47 6.90
N ASP A 108 -1.67 -4.90 7.92
CA ASP A 108 -0.98 -3.61 7.83
C ASP A 108 0.40 -3.70 8.47
N HIS A 109 1.44 -3.86 7.65
CA HIS A 109 2.84 -3.83 8.10
C HIS A 109 3.13 -4.71 9.34
N GLY A 110 2.58 -5.92 9.39
CA GLY A 110 2.76 -6.87 10.49
C GLY A 110 1.68 -6.82 11.56
N LYS A 111 0.76 -5.85 11.49
CA LYS A 111 -0.44 -5.79 12.31
C LYS A 111 -1.60 -6.47 11.62
N VAL A 112 -2.48 -7.08 12.40
CA VAL A 112 -3.75 -7.62 11.93
C VAL A 112 -4.86 -6.81 12.57
N LEU A 113 -5.77 -6.31 11.75
CA LEU A 113 -6.98 -5.64 12.20
C LEU A 113 -8.20 -6.44 11.75
N ILE A 114 -9.12 -6.66 12.67
CA ILE A 114 -10.45 -7.23 12.39
C ILE A 114 -11.47 -6.12 12.60
N ASN A 115 -12.26 -5.81 11.57
CA ASN A 115 -13.23 -4.70 11.61
C ASN A 115 -12.59 -3.38 12.09
N SER A 116 -11.43 -3.05 11.51
CA SER A 116 -10.64 -1.86 11.82
C SER A 116 -10.10 -1.78 13.26
N LYS A 117 -10.14 -2.86 14.03
CA LYS A 117 -9.52 -2.94 15.36
C LYS A 117 -8.32 -3.85 15.33
N GLU A 118 -7.16 -3.34 15.75
CA GLU A 118 -5.95 -4.14 15.94
C GLU A 118 -6.21 -5.25 16.96
N VAL A 119 -5.88 -6.49 16.59
CA VAL A 119 -6.05 -7.67 17.42
C VAL A 119 -4.68 -8.26 17.74
N GLN A 120 -4.56 -8.84 18.93
CA GLN A 120 -3.33 -9.53 19.34
C GLN A 120 -3.39 -10.99 18.94
N GLU A 121 -2.22 -11.61 18.77
CA GLU A 121 -2.14 -13.04 18.60
C GLU A 121 -2.71 -13.75 19.84
N VAL A 122 -3.52 -14.78 19.61
CA VAL A 122 -3.99 -15.66 20.67
C VAL A 122 -3.05 -16.87 20.74
N ALA A 123 -2.69 -17.27 21.95
CA ALA A 123 -1.88 -18.47 22.14
C ALA A 123 -2.63 -19.67 21.52
N SER A 124 -1.99 -20.33 20.55
CA SER A 124 -2.48 -21.61 20.04
C SER A 124 -2.42 -22.62 21.17
N ASN A 125 -3.59 -23.03 21.66
CA ASN A 125 -3.75 -24.04 22.71
C ASN A 125 -3.65 -25.44 22.13
#